data_AF-A0A6B0X5T5-F1
#
_entry.id   AF-A0A6B0X5T5-F1
#
_cell.length_a   1.000
_cell.length_b   1.000
_cell.length_c   1.000
_cell.angle_alpha   90.00
_cell.angle_beta   90.00
_cell.angle_gamma   90.00
#
_symmetry.space_group_name_H-M   'P 1'
#
loop_
_entity.id
_entity.type
_entity.pdbx_description
1 polymer ?
#
loop_
_entity_poly.entity_id
_entity_poly.type
_entity_poly.pdbx_seq_one_letter_code
_entity_poly.pdbx_strand_id
1 'polypeptide(L)' 'FEVRHFQAMIRKKERLQGSSVADPFVVARAKCLENGCVVTTEKYSPNAVKIPNVCEYFGVDCTNLKEFMEREKWRF' A
#
# COMPACT_ATOMS: atom_id res chain seq x y z
N PHE A 1 -3.71 -10.13 -5.95
CA PHE A 1 -4.57 -9.81 -4.80
C PHE A 1 -5.65 -10.90 -4.66
N GLU A 2 -5.34 -12.01 -4.00
CA GLU A 2 -6.27 -13.16 -3.84
C GLU A 2 -6.99 -13.14 -2.48
N VAL A 3 -6.52 -12.33 -1.54
CA VAL A 3 -7.06 -12.20 -0.18
C VAL A 3 -8.41 -11.50 -0.22
N ARG A 4 -9.49 -12.22 0.12
CA ARG A 4 -10.88 -11.71 0.09
C ARG A 4 -11.07 -10.41 0.86
N HIS A 5 -10.40 -10.26 2.01
CA HIS A 5 -10.47 -9.07 2.85
C HIS A 5 -10.05 -7.79 2.10
N PHE A 6 -8.96 -7.85 1.32
CA PHE A 6 -8.42 -6.69 0.60
C PHE A 6 -9.07 -6.44 -0.76
N GLN A 7 -9.94 -7.34 -1.23
CA GLN A 7 -10.63 -7.11 -2.48
C GLN A 7 -11.42 -5.81 -2.43
N ALA A 8 -11.95 -5.41 -1.27
CA ALA A 8 -12.70 -4.15 -1.06
C ALA A 8 -11.99 -2.89 -1.59
N MET A 9 -10.66 -2.86 -1.68
CA MET A 9 -9.91 -1.75 -2.31
C MET A 9 -10.17 -1.61 -3.80
N ILE A 10 -10.45 -2.72 -4.48
CA ILE A 10 -10.74 -2.73 -5.90
C ILE A 10 -12.24 -2.51 -6.04
N ARG A 11 -12.64 -1.40 -6.66
CA ARG A 11 -14.03 -1.12 -7.00
C ARG A 11 -14.61 -2.26 -7.84
N LYS A 12 -15.91 -2.52 -7.70
CA LYS A 12 -16.58 -3.72 -8.28
C LYS A 12 -16.43 -3.79 -9.81
N LYS A 13 -16.51 -2.66 -10.50
CA LYS A 13 -16.36 -2.59 -11.97
C LYS A 13 -14.94 -2.97 -12.39
N GLU A 14 -13.94 -2.46 -11.67
CA GLU A 14 -12.52 -2.64 -11.91
C GLU A 14 -12.07 -4.08 -11.60
N ARG A 15 -12.71 -4.75 -10.62
CA ARG A 15 -12.52 -6.21 -10.41
C ARG A 15 -13.00 -7.05 -11.59
N LEU A 16 -14.16 -6.69 -12.16
CA LEU A 16 -14.78 -7.44 -13.25
C LEU A 16 -14.10 -7.18 -14.60
N GLN A 17 -13.56 -5.98 -14.80
CA GLN A 17 -12.92 -5.57 -16.05
C GLN A 17 -11.40 -5.74 -16.04
N GLY A 18 -10.78 -6.07 -14.90
CA GLY A 18 -9.33 -6.28 -14.78
C GLY A 18 -8.50 -5.00 -14.92
N SER A 19 -9.11 -3.82 -14.76
CA SER A 19 -8.40 -2.54 -14.90
C SER A 19 -7.47 -2.28 -13.72
N SER A 20 -6.30 -1.71 -13.98
CA SER A 20 -5.32 -1.35 -12.94
C SER A 20 -5.92 -0.37 -11.93
N VAL A 21 -5.90 -0.74 -10.65
CA VAL A 21 -6.19 0.17 -9.54
C VAL A 21 -4.87 0.59 -8.91
N ALA A 22 -4.73 1.88 -8.59
CA ALA A 22 -3.47 2.48 -8.17
C ALA A 22 -2.87 1.77 -6.94
N ASP A 23 -3.64 1.63 -5.86
CA ASP A 23 -3.11 1.14 -4.59
C ASP A 23 -2.58 -0.31 -4.66
N PRO A 24 -3.33 -1.29 -5.24
CA PRO A 24 -2.81 -2.63 -5.46
C PRO A 24 -1.53 -2.67 -6.29
N PHE A 25 -1.43 -1.82 -7.32
CA PHE A 25 -0.26 -1.77 -8.19
C PHE A 25 0.97 -1.21 -7.46
N VAL A 26 0.81 -0.13 -6.69
CA VAL A 26 1.89 0.49 -5.92
C VAL A 26 2.44 -0.49 -4.87
N VAL A 27 1.56 -1.17 -4.12
CA VAL A 27 1.98 -2.17 -3.12
C VAL A 27 2.70 -3.35 -3.79
N ALA A 28 2.15 -3.87 -4.89
CA ALA A 28 2.78 -4.97 -5.61
C ALA A 28 4.15 -4.57 -6.18
N ARG A 29 4.27 -3.34 -6.71
CA ARG A 29 5.54 -2.82 -7.20
C ARG A 29 6.57 -2.71 -6.09
N ALA A 30 6.21 -2.16 -4.93
CA ALA A 30 7.11 -2.05 -3.78
C ALA A 30 7.59 -3.44 -3.31
N LYS A 31 6.69 -4.43 -3.23
CA LYS A 31 7.04 -5.81 -2.87
C LYS A 31 8.06 -6.46 -3.81
N CYS A 32 8.04 -6.10 -5.09
CA CYS A 32 8.96 -6.65 -6.10
C CYS A 32 10.32 -5.94 -6.14
N LEU A 33 10.50 -4.82 -5.42
CA LEU A 33 11.78 -4.13 -5.30
C LEU A 33 12.53 -4.66 -4.07
N GLU A 34 13.86 -4.77 -4.17
CA GLU A 34 14.70 -5.24 -3.05
C GLU A 34 14.53 -4.40 -1.78
N ASN A 35 14.37 -3.08 -1.92
CA ASN A 35 14.20 -2.13 -0.83
C ASN A 35 12.99 -1.20 -1.07
N GLY A 36 11.89 -1.76 -1.56
CA GLY A 36 10.67 -1.00 -1.85
C GLY A 36 9.95 -0.56 -0.57
N CYS A 37 9.53 0.72 -0.54
CA CYS A 37 8.76 1.30 0.56
C CYS A 37 7.53 2.03 -0.01
N VAL A 38 6.37 1.82 0.61
CA VAL A 38 5.14 2.56 0.30
C VAL A 38 5.01 3.74 1.27
N VAL A 39 4.95 4.96 0.72
CA VAL A 39 4.69 6.17 1.52
C VAL A 39 3.21 6.54 1.35
N THR A 40 2.48 6.62 2.46
CA THR A 40 1.04 6.95 2.45
C THR A 40 0.67 7.92 3.58
N THR A 41 -0.39 8.69 3.39
CA THR A 41 -1.00 9.53 4.44
C THR A 41 -2.08 8.79 5.23
N GLU A 42 -2.44 7.57 4.81
CA GLU A 42 -3.37 6.73 5.55
C GLU A 42 -2.76 6.25 6.87
N LYS A 43 -3.61 6.21 7.91
CA LYS A 43 -3.25 5.62 9.19
C LYS A 43 -3.76 4.20 9.29
N TYR A 44 -2.92 3.33 9.83
CA TYR A 44 -3.28 1.97 10.22
C TYR A 44 -4.57 1.98 11.05
N SER A 45 -5.45 1.04 10.77
CA SER A 45 -6.65 0.82 11.56
C SER A 45 -6.95 -0.68 11.59
N PRO A 46 -7.11 -1.30 12.77
CA PRO A 46 -7.36 -2.74 12.85
C PRO A 46 -8.55 -3.17 11.98
N ASN A 47 -8.39 -4.27 11.24
CA ASN A 47 -9.41 -4.84 10.32
C ASN A 47 -9.87 -3.91 9.19
N ALA A 48 -9.19 -2.79 8.95
CA ALA A 48 -9.51 -1.88 7.85
C ALA A 48 -8.79 -2.27 6.56
N VAL A 49 -9.43 -1.97 5.44
CA VAL A 49 -8.91 -2.23 4.10
C VAL A 49 -8.17 -0.98 3.60
N LYS A 50 -7.04 -0.70 4.25
CA LYS A 50 -6.18 0.48 4.03
C LYS A 50 -4.78 0.09 3.60
N ILE A 51 -4.04 1.00 2.97
CA ILE A 51 -2.67 0.73 2.50
C ILE A 51 -1.76 0.17 3.60
N PRO A 52 -1.66 0.77 4.82
CA PRO A 52 -0.79 0.24 5.87
C PRO A 52 -1.12 -1.20 6.28
N ASN A 53 -2.40 -1.55 6.35
CA ASN A 53 -2.85 -2.91 6.68
C ASN A 53 -2.48 -3.92 5.59
N VAL A 54 -2.56 -3.50 4.33
CA VAL A 54 -2.21 -4.34 3.18
C VAL A 54 -0.70 -4.55 3.14
N CYS A 55 0.09 -3.48 3.33
CA CYS A 55 1.54 -3.56 3.41
C CYS A 55 2.00 -4.46 4.55
N GLU A 56 1.42 -4.30 5.75
CA GLU A 56 1.67 -5.17 6.91
C GLU A 56 1.42 -6.64 6.55
N TYR A 57 0.26 -6.95 5.98
CA TYR A 57 -0.10 -8.32 5.61
C TYR A 57 0.86 -8.94 4.58
N PHE A 58 1.34 -8.16 3.61
CA PHE A 58 2.25 -8.64 2.57
C PHE A 58 3.73 -8.51 2.93
N GLY A 59 4.07 -8.01 4.12
CA GLY A 59 5.45 -7.76 4.55
C GLY A 59 6.17 -6.72 3.70
N VAL A 60 5.46 -5.67 3.26
CA VAL A 60 6.00 -4.56 2.48
C VAL A 60 6.30 -3.39 3.43
N ASP A 61 7.49 -2.80 3.35
CA ASP A 61 7.84 -1.62 4.12
C ASP A 61 6.87 -0.47 3.81
N CYS A 62 6.37 0.19 4.85
CA CYS A 62 5.33 1.21 4.72
C CYS A 62 5.48 2.25 5.83
N THR A 63 5.45 3.52 5.44
CA THR A 63 5.68 4.65 6.35
C THR A 63 4.80 5.84 5.99
N ASN A 64 4.70 6.83 6.88
CA ASN A 64 4.12 8.12 6.54
C ASN A 64 5.17 9.08 5.94
N LEU A 65 4.68 10.17 5.33
CA LEU A 65 5.53 11.16 4.66
C LEU A 65 6.57 11.79 5.60
N LYS A 66 6.19 12.13 6.83
CA LYS A 66 7.10 12.77 7.80
C LYS A 66 8.25 11.84 8.17
N GLU A 67 7.93 10.60 8.54
CA GLU A 67 8.92 9.58 8.88
C GLU A 67 9.82 9.26 7.68
N PHE A 68 9.28 9.24 6.47
CA PHE A 68 10.06 9.06 5.25
C PHE A 68 11.08 10.20 5.07
N MET A 69 10.64 11.45 5.20
CA MET A 69 11.52 12.62 5.09
C MET A 69 12.64 12.61 6.14
N GLU A 70 12.33 12.20 7.37
CA GLU A 70 13.30 12.02 8.45
C GLU A 70 14.31 10.90 8.13
N ARG A 71 13.83 9.75 7.66
CA ARG A 71 14.67 8.60 7.26
C ARG A 71 15.66 8.96 6.15
N GLU A 72 15.18 9.68 5.14
CA GLU A 72 15.96 10.11 3.98
C GLU A 72 16.79 11.39 4.25
N LYS A 73 16.77 11.91 5.49
CA LYS A 73 17.56 13.07 5.94
C LYS A 73 17.34 14.33 5.08
N TRP A 74 16.11 14.58 4.65
CA TRP A 74 15.79 15.76 3.84
C TRP A 74 16.09 17.04 4.63
N ARG A 75 16.61 18.06 3.93
CA ARG A 75 16.85 19.40 4.47
C ARG A 75 15.92 20.38 3.74
N PHE A 76 15.30 21.27 4.48
CA PHE A 76 14.36 22.29 4.00
C PHE A 76 14.90 23.68 4.30
#